data_AF-A0A8G2CLS6-F1
#
_entry.id   AF-A0A8G2CLS6-F1
#
_cell.length_a   1.000
_cell.length_b   1.000
_cell.length_c   1.000
_cell.angle_alpha   90.00
_cell.angle_beta   90.00
_cell.angle_gamma   90.00
#
_symmetry.space_group_name_H-M   'P 1'
#
loop_
_entity.id
_entity.type
_entity.pdbx_description
1 polymer ?
#
loop_
_entity_poly.entity_id
_entity_poly.type
_entity_poly.pdbx_seq_one_letter_code
_entity_poly.pdbx_strand_id
1 'polypeptide(L)'
;MSQPILPLRIIRGRPRLFSGLVCGLIAFPFLPQALPLTTRGVLAWDIFVAAFLVLAAIHFTSADHKRIAADAARQEEGEWTLFALTLIGTIMSFTAIVIFSGLAKLKGHHGEYVALVGLTLIASWLMTQVTFAYRYAHEYYADTDAGPEGGLNFPGEDAPDYLDFIYFSFVLGMTFQVSDVNITGRKMRRLATLQGLIGYMFNTVVLALTINIAAGIF
;
A
#
# COMPACT_ATOMS: atom_id res chain seq x y z
N MET A 1 23.88 22.82 -15.64
CA MET A 1 22.60 22.44 -15.00
C MET A 1 22.91 21.43 -13.91
N SER A 2 22.88 21.84 -12.65
CA SER A 2 23.20 20.98 -11.50
C SER A 2 22.09 19.96 -11.29
N GLN A 3 22.43 18.67 -11.43
CA GLN A 3 21.56 17.54 -11.11
C GLN A 3 21.05 17.70 -9.65
N PRO A 4 19.72 17.70 -9.40
CA PRO A 4 19.21 17.80 -8.05
C PRO A 4 19.67 16.62 -7.20
N ILE A 5 19.98 16.89 -5.94
CA ILE A 5 20.40 15.92 -4.92
C ILE A 5 19.40 14.75 -4.88
N LEU A 6 19.88 13.50 -4.92
CA LEU A 6 19.10 12.25 -4.90
C LEU A 6 17.83 12.26 -4.00
N PRO A 7 17.88 12.73 -2.72
CA PRO A 7 16.69 12.74 -1.87
C PRO A 7 15.58 13.68 -2.36
N LEU A 8 15.93 14.80 -3.00
CA LEU A 8 14.97 15.76 -3.55
C LEU A 8 14.29 15.25 -4.83
N ARG A 9 14.96 14.39 -5.62
CA ARG A 9 14.32 13.68 -6.75
C ARG A 9 13.26 12.69 -6.25
N ILE A 10 13.59 11.92 -5.21
CA ILE A 10 12.67 10.95 -4.60
C ILE A 10 11.42 11.66 -4.06
N ILE A 11 11.59 12.81 -3.38
CA ILE A 11 10.47 13.60 -2.85
C ILE A 11 9.60 14.17 -3.96
N ARG A 12 10.20 14.76 -5.00
CA ARG A 12 9.45 15.35 -6.13
C ARG A 12 8.77 14.31 -7.01
N GLY A 13 9.30 13.10 -7.10
CA GLY A 13 8.70 12.01 -7.88
C GLY A 13 7.43 11.43 -7.24
N ARG A 14 7.20 11.67 -5.93
CA ARG A 14 6.09 11.03 -5.18
C ARG A 14 5.36 11.99 -4.25
N PRO A 15 4.78 13.09 -4.79
CA PRO A 15 4.14 14.12 -3.96
C PRO A 15 3.05 13.56 -3.04
N ARG A 16 2.30 12.54 -3.48
CA ARG A 16 1.17 11.96 -2.72
C ARG A 16 1.62 11.22 -1.47
N LEU A 17 2.71 10.46 -1.55
CA LEU A 17 3.27 9.71 -0.42
C LEU A 17 3.88 10.65 0.61
N PHE A 18 4.65 11.64 0.17
CA PHE A 18 5.24 12.63 1.08
C PHE A 18 4.18 13.54 1.70
N SER A 19 3.15 13.93 0.95
CA SER A 19 2.00 14.66 1.50
C SER A 19 1.31 13.85 2.60
N GLY A 20 1.05 12.56 2.38
CA GLY A 20 0.53 11.69 3.42
C GLY A 20 1.45 11.69 4.64
N LEU A 21 2.77 11.49 4.45
CA LEU A 21 3.73 11.36 5.55
C LEU A 21 3.73 12.63 6.41
N VAL A 22 3.69 13.79 5.76
CA VAL A 22 3.56 15.09 6.39
C VAL A 22 2.24 15.18 7.18
N CYS A 23 1.11 14.71 6.64
CA CYS A 23 -0.15 14.66 7.38
C CYS A 23 -0.06 13.82 8.66
N GLY A 24 0.55 12.63 8.60
CA GLY A 24 0.74 11.77 9.78
C GLY A 24 1.64 12.41 10.84
N LEU A 25 2.77 12.99 10.42
CA LEU A 25 3.71 13.69 11.32
C LEU A 25 3.07 14.92 11.97
N ILE A 26 2.29 15.70 11.21
CA ILE A 26 1.57 16.86 11.73
C ILE A 26 0.47 16.43 12.70
N ALA A 27 -0.25 15.33 12.44
CA ALA A 27 -1.34 14.88 13.29
C ALA A 27 -0.86 14.39 14.67
N PHE A 28 0.31 13.74 14.73
CA PHE A 28 0.85 13.14 15.96
C PHE A 28 0.86 14.04 17.21
N PRO A 29 1.32 15.31 17.17
CA PRO A 29 1.28 16.22 18.33
C PRO A 29 -0.14 16.63 18.75
N PHE A 30 -1.12 16.58 17.85
CA PHE A 30 -2.53 16.94 18.16
C PHE A 30 -3.35 15.76 18.69
N LEU A 31 -2.83 14.53 18.65
CA LEU A 31 -3.50 13.38 19.23
C LEU A 31 -3.56 13.47 20.77
N PRO A 32 -4.65 13.00 21.41
CA PRO A 32 -4.83 13.13 22.86
C PRO A 32 -3.64 12.58 23.66
N GLN A 33 -3.05 13.41 24.51
CA GLN A 33 -1.88 13.03 25.31
C GLN A 33 -2.18 11.96 26.38
N ALA A 34 -3.46 11.75 26.69
CA ALA A 34 -3.92 10.68 27.57
C ALA A 34 -3.74 9.27 26.96
N LEU A 35 -3.57 9.17 25.64
CA LEU A 35 -3.35 7.88 24.97
C LEU A 35 -1.89 7.42 25.11
N PRO A 36 -1.64 6.10 25.23
CA PRO A 36 -0.30 5.55 25.16
C PRO A 36 0.43 5.97 23.89
N LEU A 37 1.75 6.16 23.98
CA LEU A 37 2.60 6.56 22.86
C LEU A 37 2.43 5.63 21.64
N THR A 38 2.27 4.34 21.91
CA THR A 38 2.06 3.30 20.90
C THR A 38 0.72 3.45 20.17
N THR A 39 -0.38 3.72 20.88
CA THR A 39 -1.69 4.01 20.28
C THR A 39 -1.66 5.28 19.44
N ARG A 40 -0.97 6.33 19.91
CA ARG A 40 -0.77 7.57 19.13
C ARG A 40 0.04 7.32 17.86
N GLY A 41 1.04 6.44 17.93
CA GLY A 41 1.82 6.01 16.76
C GLY A 41 0.96 5.31 15.71
N VAL A 42 0.09 4.37 16.13
CA VAL A 42 -0.85 3.68 15.24
C VAL A 42 -1.84 4.66 14.61
N LEU A 43 -2.43 5.57 15.38
CA LEU A 43 -3.35 6.58 14.84
C LEU A 43 -2.68 7.52 13.84
N ALA A 44 -1.45 7.97 14.11
CA ALA A 44 -0.70 8.81 13.18
C ALA A 44 -0.34 8.06 11.89
N TRP A 45 -0.04 6.76 11.99
CA TRP A 45 0.13 5.88 10.84
C TRP A 45 -1.17 5.75 10.03
N ASP A 46 -2.31 5.51 10.68
CA ASP A 46 -3.59 5.39 9.99
C ASP A 46 -3.98 6.69 9.28
N ILE A 47 -3.69 7.86 9.87
CA ILE A 47 -3.88 9.17 9.24
C ILE A 47 -2.98 9.33 8.02
N PHE A 48 -1.70 8.93 8.12
CA PHE A 48 -0.77 8.90 7.00
C PHE A 48 -1.32 8.06 5.84
N VAL A 49 -1.75 6.82 6.14
CA VAL A 49 -2.27 5.88 5.16
C VAL A 49 -3.56 6.41 4.53
N ALA A 50 -4.50 6.92 5.34
CA ALA A 50 -5.75 7.48 4.85
C ALA A 50 -5.51 8.67 3.91
N ALA A 51 -4.62 9.59 4.28
CA ALA A 51 -4.25 10.72 3.43
C ALA A 51 -3.63 10.25 2.10
N PHE A 52 -2.73 9.26 2.14
CA PHE A 52 -2.16 8.66 0.95
C PHE A 52 -3.24 8.03 0.04
N LEU A 53 -4.15 7.24 0.60
CA LEU A 53 -5.22 6.57 -0.14
C LEU A 53 -6.18 7.58 -0.78
N VAL A 54 -6.57 8.64 -0.06
CA VAL A 54 -7.43 9.70 -0.60
C VAL A 54 -6.74 10.42 -1.76
N LEU A 55 -5.47 10.81 -1.60
CA LEU A 55 -4.71 11.48 -2.66
C LEU A 55 -4.50 10.57 -3.87
N ALA A 56 -4.31 9.27 -3.65
CA ALA A 56 -4.22 8.29 -4.72
C ALA A 56 -5.55 8.10 -5.46
N ALA A 57 -6.66 8.01 -4.73
CA ALA A 57 -7.99 7.89 -5.31
C ALA A 57 -8.36 9.11 -6.16
N ILE A 58 -8.07 10.32 -5.67
CA ILE A 58 -8.25 11.56 -6.45
C ILE A 58 -7.41 11.50 -7.72
N HIS A 59 -6.15 11.07 -7.63
CA HIS A 59 -5.29 10.97 -8.80
C HIS A 59 -5.81 9.97 -9.84
N PHE A 60 -6.19 8.78 -9.41
CA PHE A 60 -6.66 7.73 -10.31
C PHE A 60 -8.00 8.08 -10.98
N THR A 61 -8.88 8.81 -10.30
CA THR A 61 -10.18 9.22 -10.85
C THR A 61 -10.14 10.51 -11.66
N SER A 62 -9.11 11.35 -11.49
CA SER A 62 -8.95 12.62 -12.23
C SER A 62 -7.91 12.57 -13.34
N ALA A 63 -7.19 11.46 -13.49
CA ALA A 63 -6.17 11.31 -14.52
C ALA A 63 -6.81 11.31 -15.91
N ASP A 64 -6.40 12.27 -16.74
CA ASP A 64 -6.69 12.26 -18.17
C ASP A 64 -5.92 11.11 -18.82
N HIS A 65 -6.61 10.24 -19.56
CA HIS A 65 -6.04 9.03 -20.19
C HIS A 65 -4.81 9.36 -21.04
N LYS A 66 -4.74 10.55 -21.62
CA LYS A 66 -3.61 11.01 -22.44
C LYS A 66 -2.33 11.30 -21.65
N ARG A 67 -2.41 11.45 -20.34
CA ARG A 67 -1.29 11.83 -19.47
C ARG A 67 -0.77 10.69 -18.60
N ILE A 68 -1.46 9.55 -18.55
CA ILE A 68 -1.10 8.41 -17.69
C ILE A 68 0.30 7.90 -18.03
N ALA A 69 0.62 7.71 -19.32
CA ALA A 69 1.95 7.28 -19.73
C ALA A 69 3.06 8.25 -19.28
N ALA A 70 2.84 9.56 -19.43
CA ALA A 70 3.80 10.58 -19.02
C ALA A 70 3.92 10.70 -17.49
N ASP A 71 2.82 10.54 -16.76
CA ASP A 71 2.79 10.62 -15.30
C ASP A 71 3.35 9.35 -14.63
N ALA A 72 3.16 8.19 -15.27
CA ALA A 72 3.73 6.90 -14.86
C ALA A 72 5.25 6.88 -15.11
N ALA A 73 5.72 7.32 -16.27
CA ALA A 73 7.14 7.41 -16.59
C ALA A 73 7.91 8.39 -15.68
N ARG A 74 7.26 9.50 -15.24
CA ARG A 74 7.87 10.48 -14.33
C ARG A 74 8.00 10.02 -12.88
N GLN A 75 7.36 8.91 -12.50
CA GLN A 75 7.50 8.32 -11.17
C GLN A 75 8.78 7.45 -11.11
N GLU A 76 9.96 8.07 -11.30
CA GLU A 76 11.26 7.41 -11.20
C GLU A 76 11.61 6.96 -9.76
N GLU A 77 12.08 5.71 -9.67
CA GLU A 77 12.93 5.04 -8.68
C GLU A 77 12.79 5.35 -7.17
N GLY A 78 12.25 4.35 -6.48
CA GLY A 78 12.17 4.21 -5.02
C GLY A 78 11.48 2.90 -4.62
N GLU A 79 11.69 1.86 -5.43
CA GLU A 79 10.94 0.58 -5.43
C GLU A 79 11.04 -0.15 -4.10
N TRP A 80 12.24 -0.21 -3.55
CA TRP A 80 12.53 -0.81 -2.26
C TRP A 80 12.03 0.02 -1.09
N THR A 81 11.91 1.35 -1.23
CA THR A 81 11.48 2.23 -0.14
C THR A 81 10.01 2.03 0.18
N LEU A 82 9.15 1.89 -0.85
CA LEU A 82 7.72 1.62 -0.67
C LEU A 82 7.51 0.23 -0.09
N PHE A 83 8.14 -0.80 -0.68
CA PHE A 83 8.11 -2.16 -0.14
C PHE A 83 8.62 -2.23 1.30
N ALA A 84 9.73 -1.55 1.61
CA ALA A 84 10.25 -1.46 2.97
C ALA A 84 9.28 -0.71 3.89
N LEU A 85 8.62 0.36 3.45
CA LEU A 85 7.67 1.11 4.27
C LEU A 85 6.41 0.27 4.57
N THR A 86 5.85 -0.44 3.58
CA THR A 86 4.71 -1.34 3.80
C THR A 86 5.10 -2.54 4.63
N LEU A 87 6.29 -3.13 4.40
CA LEU A 87 6.79 -4.24 5.21
C LEU A 87 7.07 -3.81 6.66
N ILE A 88 7.70 -2.65 6.86
CA ILE A 88 7.94 -2.07 8.20
C ILE A 88 6.62 -1.72 8.87
N GLY A 89 5.67 -1.07 8.16
CA GLY A 89 4.35 -0.78 8.68
C GLY A 89 3.58 -2.03 9.09
N THR A 90 3.69 -3.09 8.29
CA THR A 90 3.11 -4.42 8.57
C THR A 90 3.77 -5.07 9.79
N ILE A 91 5.11 -5.07 9.88
CA ILE A 91 5.86 -5.61 11.02
C ILE A 91 5.59 -4.81 12.30
N MET A 92 5.52 -3.48 12.21
CA MET A 92 5.19 -2.59 13.33
C MET A 92 3.76 -2.81 13.81
N SER A 93 2.82 -3.01 12.88
CA SER A 93 1.43 -3.36 13.20
C SER A 93 1.37 -4.72 13.90
N PHE A 94 2.05 -5.75 13.39
CA PHE A 94 2.12 -7.06 14.06
C PHE A 94 2.79 -7.00 15.44
N THR A 95 3.87 -6.25 15.57
CA THR A 95 4.58 -6.09 16.84
C THR A 95 3.71 -5.36 17.86
N ALA A 96 3.00 -4.30 17.43
CA ALA A 96 2.04 -3.62 18.27
C ALA A 96 0.94 -4.59 18.73
N ILE A 97 0.37 -5.40 17.84
CA ILE A 97 -0.69 -6.35 18.15
C ILE A 97 -0.26 -7.40 19.18
N VAL A 98 0.93 -7.98 19.05
CA VAL A 98 1.47 -8.98 20.00
C VAL A 98 1.71 -8.36 21.38
N ILE A 99 2.25 -7.13 21.43
CA ILE A 99 2.47 -6.42 22.69
C ILE A 99 1.13 -6.02 23.34
N PHE A 100 0.15 -5.61 22.52
CA PHE A 100 -1.13 -5.12 23.01
C PHE A 100 -2.13 -6.20 23.39
N SER A 101 -2.12 -7.39 22.78
CA SER A 101 -2.96 -8.52 23.21
C SER A 101 -2.60 -8.97 24.64
N GLY A 102 -1.34 -8.81 25.05
CA GLY A 102 -0.92 -8.96 26.45
C GLY A 102 -1.44 -7.87 27.39
N LEU A 103 -1.61 -6.64 26.90
CA LEU A 103 -2.07 -5.47 27.68
C LEU A 103 -3.60 -5.33 27.75
N ALA A 104 -4.34 -5.76 26.72
CA ALA A 104 -5.80 -5.68 26.67
C ALA A 104 -6.47 -6.50 27.79
N LYS A 105 -5.86 -7.64 28.16
CA LYS A 105 -6.25 -8.46 29.32
C LYS A 105 -6.29 -7.68 30.64
N LEU A 106 -5.61 -6.52 30.74
CA LEU A 106 -5.44 -5.78 32.00
C LEU A 106 -6.43 -4.62 32.20
N LYS A 107 -7.14 -4.13 31.17
CA LYS A 107 -7.85 -2.82 31.25
C LYS A 107 -9.29 -2.74 30.71
N GLY A 108 -9.92 -3.84 30.31
CA GLY A 108 -11.38 -3.88 30.08
C GLY A 108 -11.95 -3.14 28.85
N HIS A 109 -11.12 -2.58 27.97
CA HIS A 109 -11.55 -1.82 26.76
C HIS A 109 -11.45 -2.65 25.46
N HIS A 110 -11.84 -3.92 25.47
CA HIS A 110 -11.50 -4.87 24.39
C HIS A 110 -12.02 -4.47 23.00
N GLY A 111 -13.20 -3.86 22.88
CA GLY A 111 -13.83 -3.57 21.58
C GLY A 111 -13.14 -2.49 20.75
N GLU A 112 -12.80 -1.35 21.36
CA GLU A 112 -12.21 -0.20 20.65
C GLU A 112 -10.82 -0.53 20.10
N TYR A 113 -10.01 -1.28 20.85
CA TYR A 113 -8.68 -1.70 20.41
C TYR A 113 -8.74 -2.72 19.28
N VAL A 114 -9.66 -3.68 19.34
CA VAL A 114 -9.87 -4.65 18.25
C VAL A 114 -10.31 -3.91 16.98
N ALA A 115 -11.21 -2.93 17.10
CA ALA A 115 -11.64 -2.10 15.98
C ALA A 115 -10.48 -1.30 15.35
N LEU A 116 -9.64 -0.66 16.19
CA LEU A 116 -8.47 0.06 15.71
C LEU A 116 -7.51 -0.87 14.96
N VAL A 117 -7.20 -2.05 15.53
CA VAL A 117 -6.33 -3.04 14.88
C VAL A 117 -6.91 -3.50 13.54
N GLY A 118 -8.20 -3.80 13.48
CA GLY A 118 -8.88 -4.18 12.25
C GLY A 118 -8.77 -3.09 11.18
N LEU A 119 -8.98 -1.83 11.58
CA LEU A 119 -8.85 -0.67 10.69
C LEU A 119 -7.43 -0.51 10.17
N THR A 120 -6.42 -0.58 11.03
CA THR A 120 -5.00 -0.46 10.64
C THR A 120 -4.59 -1.57 9.67
N LEU A 121 -5.08 -2.80 9.87
CA LEU A 121 -4.82 -3.92 8.96
C LEU A 121 -5.44 -3.67 7.58
N ILE A 122 -6.72 -3.29 7.53
CA ILE A 122 -7.41 -2.98 6.26
C ILE A 122 -6.72 -1.82 5.55
N ALA A 123 -6.38 -0.74 6.26
CA ALA A 123 -5.71 0.43 5.70
C ALA A 123 -4.33 0.06 5.12
N SER A 124 -3.54 -0.72 5.85
CA SER A 124 -2.21 -1.16 5.40
C SER A 124 -2.29 -2.10 4.19
N TRP A 125 -3.31 -2.97 4.16
CA TRP A 125 -3.57 -3.82 3.00
C TRP A 125 -3.93 -2.99 1.76
N LEU A 126 -4.86 -2.03 1.89
CA LEU A 126 -5.26 -1.13 0.80
C LEU A 126 -4.06 -0.31 0.27
N MET A 127 -3.24 0.23 1.17
CA MET A 127 -2.04 0.97 0.78
C MET A 127 -1.08 0.10 -0.02
N THR A 128 -0.93 -1.17 0.34
CA THR A 128 -0.12 -2.13 -0.41
C THR A 128 -0.65 -2.30 -1.82
N GLN A 129 -1.96 -2.51 -1.98
CA GLN A 129 -2.55 -2.71 -3.32
C GLN A 129 -2.44 -1.47 -4.19
N VAL A 130 -2.70 -0.28 -3.65
CA VAL A 130 -2.55 0.99 -4.38
C VAL A 130 -1.09 1.22 -4.78
N THR A 131 -0.14 0.87 -3.90
CA THR A 131 1.30 0.94 -4.20
C THR A 131 1.68 0.02 -5.36
N PHE A 132 1.19 -1.21 -5.36
CA PHE A 132 1.42 -2.13 -6.48
C PHE A 132 0.75 -1.66 -7.76
N ALA A 133 -0.44 -1.04 -7.70
CA ALA A 133 -1.10 -0.47 -8.87
C ALA A 133 -0.25 0.62 -9.54
N TYR A 134 0.29 1.57 -8.75
CA TYR A 134 1.27 2.55 -9.26
C TYR A 134 2.50 1.87 -9.88
N ARG A 135 2.96 0.78 -9.26
CA ARG A 135 4.14 0.06 -9.72
C ARG A 135 3.90 -0.65 -11.06
N TYR A 136 2.74 -1.27 -11.24
CA TYR A 136 2.35 -1.87 -12.51
C TYR A 136 2.21 -0.80 -13.59
N ALA A 137 1.54 0.33 -13.30
CA ALA A 137 1.43 1.42 -14.26
C ALA A 137 2.81 1.95 -14.69
N HIS A 138 3.72 2.15 -13.73
CA HIS A 138 5.08 2.57 -14.04
C HIS A 138 5.81 1.56 -14.91
N GLU A 139 5.84 0.29 -14.53
CA GLU A 139 6.54 -0.75 -15.30
C GLU A 139 5.94 -0.92 -16.71
N TYR A 140 4.61 -0.80 -16.84
CA TYR A 140 3.90 -0.90 -18.11
C TYR A 140 4.30 0.22 -19.08
N TYR A 141 4.38 1.46 -18.59
CA TYR A 141 4.67 2.62 -19.43
C TYR A 141 6.15 3.00 -19.54
N ALA A 142 7.01 2.51 -18.64
CA ALA A 142 8.43 2.81 -18.63
C ALA A 142 9.27 1.77 -19.40
N ASP A 143 8.83 0.51 -19.48
CA ASP A 143 9.62 -0.56 -20.10
C ASP A 143 9.39 -0.66 -21.61
N THR A 144 10.14 0.13 -22.39
CA THR A 144 10.12 0.06 -23.87
C THR A 144 10.61 -1.29 -24.44
N ASP A 145 11.30 -2.11 -23.63
CA ASP A 145 11.82 -3.42 -24.05
C ASP A 145 10.83 -4.58 -23.80
N ALA A 146 9.69 -4.32 -23.13
CA ALA A 146 8.72 -5.35 -22.76
C ALA A 146 7.83 -5.86 -23.92
N GLY A 147 7.98 -5.28 -25.12
CA GLY A 147 7.10 -5.54 -26.27
C GLY A 147 5.92 -4.57 -26.33
N PRO A 148 4.98 -4.76 -27.27
CA PRO A 148 3.92 -3.79 -27.57
C PRO A 148 2.93 -3.52 -26.43
N GLU A 149 2.87 -4.38 -25.40
CA GLU A 149 1.86 -4.34 -24.33
C GLU A 149 2.44 -4.07 -22.93
N GLY A 150 3.66 -3.51 -22.80
CA GLY A 150 4.23 -3.13 -21.49
C GLY A 150 4.37 -4.28 -20.47
N GLY A 151 4.19 -5.54 -20.89
CA GLY A 151 4.24 -6.73 -20.05
C GLY A 151 2.93 -7.20 -19.41
N LEU A 152 1.79 -6.53 -19.66
CA LEU A 152 0.44 -6.95 -19.23
C LEU A 152 -0.55 -6.79 -20.40
N ASN A 153 -1.31 -7.84 -20.69
CA ASN A 153 -2.36 -7.79 -21.72
C ASN A 153 -3.73 -7.62 -21.05
N PHE A 154 -4.35 -6.45 -21.20
CA PHE A 154 -5.69 -6.18 -20.74
C PHE A 154 -6.71 -6.48 -21.86
N PRO A 155 -7.81 -7.19 -21.56
CA PRO A 155 -8.73 -7.65 -22.58
C PRO A 155 -9.47 -6.48 -23.25
N GLY A 156 -9.12 -6.21 -24.51
CA GLY A 156 -9.77 -5.16 -25.32
C GLY A 156 -9.32 -3.73 -24.97
N GLU A 157 -8.23 -3.58 -24.23
CA GLU A 157 -7.69 -2.27 -23.84
C GLU A 157 -6.19 -2.18 -24.17
N ASP A 158 -5.86 -1.29 -25.11
CA ASP A 158 -4.49 -1.05 -25.60
C ASP A 158 -3.82 0.11 -24.83
N ALA A 159 -4.58 0.88 -24.04
CA ALA A 159 -4.10 2.01 -23.26
C ALA A 159 -4.71 2.01 -21.83
N PRO A 160 -4.34 1.01 -20.99
CA PRO A 160 -4.96 0.80 -19.68
C PRO A 160 -4.78 1.97 -18.73
N ASP A 161 -5.83 2.33 -18.01
CA ASP A 161 -5.80 3.42 -17.05
C ASP A 161 -5.35 2.95 -15.65
N TYR A 162 -5.33 3.86 -14.68
CA TYR A 162 -4.96 3.49 -13.31
C TYR A 162 -5.95 2.55 -12.63
N LEU A 163 -7.22 2.55 -13.05
CA LEU A 163 -8.25 1.65 -12.51
C LEU A 163 -8.02 0.22 -13.00
N ASP A 164 -7.53 0.03 -14.22
CA ASP A 164 -7.11 -1.29 -14.73
C ASP A 164 -5.95 -1.87 -13.90
N PHE A 165 -4.95 -1.04 -13.56
CA PHE A 165 -3.87 -1.46 -12.68
C PHE A 165 -4.31 -1.67 -11.23
N ILE A 166 -5.30 -0.91 -10.73
CA ILE A 166 -5.94 -1.20 -9.44
C ILE A 166 -6.62 -2.55 -9.49
N TYR A 167 -7.42 -2.83 -10.53
CA TYR A 167 -8.12 -4.08 -10.70
C TYR A 167 -7.14 -5.26 -10.63
N PHE A 168 -6.10 -5.21 -11.46
CA PHE A 168 -5.06 -6.24 -11.50
C PHE A 168 -4.38 -6.43 -10.14
N SER A 169 -3.97 -5.32 -9.50
CA SER A 169 -3.28 -5.34 -8.22
C SER A 169 -4.15 -5.91 -7.09
N PHE A 170 -5.42 -5.51 -7.02
CA PHE A 170 -6.33 -5.98 -5.98
C PHE A 170 -6.63 -7.47 -6.13
N VAL A 171 -6.86 -7.98 -7.34
CA VAL A 171 -7.11 -9.41 -7.57
C VAL A 171 -5.90 -10.25 -7.11
N LEU A 172 -4.68 -9.85 -7.47
CA LEU A 172 -3.46 -10.51 -6.99
C LEU A 172 -3.29 -10.39 -5.47
N GLY A 173 -3.56 -9.23 -4.90
CA GLY A 173 -3.46 -8.97 -3.46
C GLY A 173 -4.46 -9.75 -2.62
N MET A 174 -5.65 -10.00 -3.15
CA MET A 174 -6.65 -10.90 -2.58
C MET A 174 -6.27 -12.38 -2.75
N THR A 175 -5.16 -12.66 -3.44
CA THR A 175 -4.68 -14.01 -3.78
C THR A 175 -5.67 -14.80 -4.64
N PHE A 176 -6.46 -14.09 -5.46
CA PHE A 176 -7.28 -14.69 -6.50
C PHE A 176 -6.52 -14.72 -7.83
N GLN A 177 -6.85 -15.70 -8.67
CA GLN A 177 -6.30 -15.74 -10.01
C GLN A 177 -6.93 -14.64 -10.85
N VAL A 178 -6.10 -13.80 -11.49
CA VAL A 178 -6.57 -12.91 -12.54
C VAL A 178 -6.84 -13.74 -13.78
N SER A 179 -8.09 -13.83 -14.21
CA SER A 179 -8.51 -14.73 -15.30
C SER A 179 -8.44 -14.09 -16.68
N ASP A 180 -8.45 -12.77 -16.73
CA ASP A 180 -8.68 -11.96 -17.94
C ASP A 180 -7.46 -11.12 -18.35
N VAL A 181 -6.55 -10.83 -17.41
CA VAL A 181 -5.27 -10.13 -17.68
C VAL A 181 -4.11 -11.13 -17.75
N ASN A 182 -3.41 -11.16 -18.89
CA ASN A 182 -2.25 -12.05 -19.08
C ASN A 182 -0.93 -11.32 -18.81
N ILE A 183 -0.05 -11.94 -18.03
CA ILE A 183 1.30 -11.40 -17.80
C ILE A 183 2.25 -11.85 -18.91
N THR A 184 2.59 -10.94 -19.82
CA THR A 184 3.46 -11.21 -20.98
C THR A 184 4.94 -10.94 -20.67
N GLY A 185 5.23 -9.99 -19.77
CA GLY A 185 6.59 -9.55 -19.43
C GLY A 185 7.30 -10.39 -18.36
N ARG A 186 8.63 -10.54 -18.47
CA ARG A 186 9.45 -11.20 -17.42
C ARG A 186 9.49 -10.39 -16.12
N LYS A 187 9.63 -9.06 -16.20
CA LYS A 187 9.67 -8.18 -15.02
C LYS A 187 8.31 -8.16 -14.30
N MET A 188 7.21 -8.01 -15.06
CA MET A 188 5.85 -8.11 -14.52
C MET A 188 5.58 -9.43 -13.79
N ARG A 189 6.05 -10.57 -14.32
CA ARG A 189 5.93 -11.87 -13.63
C ARG A 189 6.62 -11.91 -12.28
N ARG A 190 7.84 -11.37 -12.19
CA ARG A 190 8.58 -11.28 -10.91
C ARG A 190 7.87 -10.38 -9.92
N LEU A 191 7.34 -9.26 -10.39
CA LEU A 191 6.57 -8.32 -9.56
C LEU A 191 5.27 -8.94 -9.03
N ALA A 192 4.52 -9.63 -9.89
CA ALA A 192 3.32 -10.37 -9.49
C ALA A 192 3.61 -11.52 -8.51
N THR A 193 4.73 -12.22 -8.69
CA THR A 193 5.17 -13.25 -7.72
C THR A 193 5.47 -12.63 -6.36
N LEU A 194 6.14 -11.48 -6.33
CA LEU A 194 6.42 -10.76 -5.09
C LEU A 194 5.12 -10.31 -4.40
N GLN A 195 4.18 -9.70 -5.14
CA GLN A 195 2.89 -9.30 -4.58
C GLN A 195 2.10 -10.49 -4.04
N GLY A 196 2.04 -11.59 -4.80
CA GLY A 196 1.35 -12.80 -4.38
C GLY A 196 1.92 -13.39 -3.08
N LEU A 197 3.25 -13.40 -2.94
CA LEU A 197 3.91 -13.84 -1.70
C LEU A 197 3.55 -12.93 -0.51
N ILE A 198 3.57 -11.61 -0.70
CA ILE A 198 3.16 -10.65 0.34
C ILE A 198 1.69 -10.85 0.71
N GLY A 199 0.80 -10.97 -0.29
CA GLY A 199 -0.63 -11.17 -0.09
C GLY A 199 -0.91 -12.44 0.71
N TYR A 200 -0.24 -13.55 0.35
CA TYR A 200 -0.33 -14.80 1.10
C TYR A 200 0.12 -14.66 2.56
N MET A 201 1.28 -14.03 2.80
CA MET A 201 1.77 -13.78 4.16
C MET A 201 0.79 -12.90 4.95
N PHE A 202 0.31 -11.80 4.36
CA PHE A 202 -0.63 -10.90 5.00
C PHE A 202 -1.91 -11.62 5.40
N ASN A 203 -2.53 -12.37 4.47
CA ASN A 203 -3.74 -13.14 4.71
C ASN A 203 -3.53 -14.20 5.80
N THR A 204 -2.38 -14.86 5.81
CA THR A 204 -2.02 -15.87 6.83
C THR A 204 -1.97 -15.25 8.22
N VAL A 205 -1.33 -14.09 8.38
CA VAL A 205 -1.22 -13.49 9.71
C VAL A 205 -2.55 -12.87 10.16
N VAL A 206 -3.33 -12.26 9.25
CA VAL A 206 -4.70 -11.81 9.57
C VAL A 206 -5.54 -12.98 10.08
N LEU A 207 -5.47 -14.15 9.44
CA LEU A 207 -6.15 -15.36 9.90
C LEU A 207 -5.68 -15.78 11.29
N ALA A 208 -4.36 -15.85 11.52
CA ALA A 208 -3.79 -16.21 12.81
C ALA A 208 -4.23 -15.26 13.94
N LEU A 209 -4.22 -13.95 13.68
CA LEU A 209 -4.70 -12.94 14.63
C LEU A 209 -6.19 -13.07 14.90
N THR A 210 -6.99 -13.30 13.86
CA THR A 210 -8.44 -13.50 14.00
C THR A 210 -8.74 -14.69 14.91
N ILE A 211 -8.02 -15.81 14.72
CA ILE A 211 -8.12 -17.00 15.58
C ILE A 211 -7.69 -16.67 17.01
N ASN A 212 -6.57 -15.97 17.20
CA ASN A 212 -6.07 -15.61 18.53
C ASN A 212 -7.05 -14.71 19.29
N ILE A 213 -7.62 -13.72 18.62
CA ILE A 213 -8.63 -12.81 19.18
C ILE A 213 -9.90 -13.60 19.51
N ALA A 214 -10.40 -14.43 18.60
CA ALA A 214 -11.57 -15.27 18.84
C ALA A 214 -11.36 -16.19 20.06
N ALA A 215 -10.22 -16.88 20.13
CA ALA A 215 -9.86 -17.76 21.23
C ALA A 215 -9.55 -17.03 22.55
N GLY A 216 -9.33 -15.72 22.52
CA GLY A 216 -9.14 -14.89 23.72
C GLY A 216 -10.43 -14.24 24.23
N ILE A 217 -11.49 -14.23 23.40
CA ILE A 217 -12.83 -13.70 23.73
C ILE A 217 -13.72 -14.80 24.33
N PHE A 218 -13.51 -16.06 23.95
CA PHE A 218 -14.19 -17.25 24.49
C PHE A 218 -13.31 -18.02 25.47
#